data_AF-A0A3S0HJZ1-F1
#
_entry.id   AF-A0A3S0HJZ1-F1
#
_cell.length_a   1.000
_cell.length_b   1.000
_cell.length_c   1.000
_cell.angle_alpha   90.00
_cell.angle_beta   90.00
_cell.angle_gamma   90.00
#
_symmetry.space_group_name_H-M   'P 1'
#
loop_
_entity.id
_entity.type
_entity.pdbx_description
1 polymer ?
#
loop_
_entity_poly.entity_id
_entity_poly.type
_entity_poly.pdbx_seq_one_letter_code
_entity_poly.pdbx_strand_id
1 'polypeptide(L)' 'MAKQIESWNDTYSAPELAAKYGLTIDQARIVISSNGPSRHGCDVGAMAFRNALKLRAGRQLQSHRAVSLPKNP' A
#
# COMPACT_ATOMS: atom_id res chain seq x y z
N MET A 1 -6.00 -15.22 11.95
CA MET A 1 -5.67 -14.62 13.25
C MET A 1 -4.88 -13.34 13.00
N ALA A 2 -5.45 -12.17 13.25
CA ALA A 2 -4.71 -10.91 13.18
C ALA A 2 -3.73 -10.88 14.37
N LYS A 3 -2.44 -11.05 14.10
CA LYS A 3 -1.38 -11.06 15.13
C LYS A 3 -1.41 -9.69 15.81
N GLN A 4 -1.48 -9.66 17.15
CA GLN A 4 -1.53 -8.41 17.92
C GLN A 4 -0.40 -7.47 17.50
N ILE A 5 -0.72 -6.46 16.69
CA ILE A 5 0.22 -5.43 16.23
C ILE A 5 0.58 -4.49 17.40
N GLU A 6 -0.31 -4.39 18.40
CA GLU A 6 -0.18 -3.49 19.54
C GLU A 6 0.97 -3.83 20.50
N SER A 7 1.52 -5.06 20.46
CA SER A 7 2.59 -5.49 21.37
C SER A 7 4.00 -5.42 20.76
N TRP A 8 4.16 -4.80 19.58
CA TRP A 8 5.41 -4.79 18.84
C TRP A 8 6.23 -3.53 19.15
N ASN A 9 7.16 -3.63 20.08
CA ASN A 9 7.97 -2.48 20.53
C ASN A 9 8.95 -1.94 19.48
N ASP A 10 9.33 -2.74 18.47
CA ASP A 10 10.28 -2.35 17.42
C ASP A 10 9.63 -2.24 16.03
N THR A 11 8.38 -1.78 16.00
CA THR A 11 7.64 -1.51 14.77
C THR A 11 7.03 -0.12 14.78
N TYR A 12 6.65 0.37 13.59
CA TYR A 12 5.90 1.62 13.48
C TYR A 12 4.49 1.49 14.03
N SER A 13 3.98 2.54 14.67
CA SER A 13 2.53 2.67 14.79
C SER A 13 1.90 2.90 13.41
N ALA A 14 0.65 2.48 13.20
CA ALA A 14 -0.02 2.71 11.91
C ALA A 14 -0.09 4.21 11.52
N PRO A 15 -0.39 5.15 12.44
CA PRO A 15 -0.34 6.58 12.12
C PRO A 15 1.06 7.09 11.73
N GLU A 16 2.11 6.61 12.41
CA GLU A 16 3.51 7.01 12.14
C GLU A 16 3.94 6.56 10.74
N LEU A 17 3.67 5.30 10.36
CA LEU A 17 4.02 4.78 9.04
C LEU A 17 3.19 5.46 7.94
N ALA A 18 1.90 5.72 8.21
CA ALA A 18 1.02 6.41 7.28
C ALA A 18 1.53 7.81 6.95
N ALA A 19 1.87 8.60 7.97
CA ALA A 19 2.44 9.93 7.82
C ALA A 19 3.78 9.90 7.06
N LYS A 20 4.67 8.97 7.40
CA LYS A 20 6.00 8.85 6.78
C LYS A 20 5.94 8.55 5.28
N TYR A 21 5.04 7.67 4.85
CA TYR A 21 5.00 7.18 3.46
C TYR A 21 3.89 7.78 2.60
N GLY A 22 3.02 8.62 3.17
CA GLY A 22 1.85 9.16 2.49
C GLY A 22 0.80 8.10 2.21
N LEU A 23 0.59 7.19 3.16
CA LEU A 23 -0.43 6.13 3.10
C LEU A 23 -1.64 6.51 3.96
N THR A 24 -2.77 5.86 3.73
CA THR A 24 -3.86 5.88 4.72
C THR A 24 -3.51 5.01 5.93
N ILE A 25 -4.17 5.25 7.06
CA ILE A 25 -3.97 4.42 8.27
C ILE A 25 -4.25 2.94 7.99
N ASP A 26 -5.29 2.63 7.21
CA ASP A 26 -5.60 1.23 6.86
C ASP A 26 -4.55 0.59 5.97
N GLN A 27 -4.00 1.34 5.00
CA GLN A 27 -2.89 0.87 4.18
C GLN A 27 -1.64 0.61 5.04
N ALA A 28 -1.34 1.50 5.99
CA ALA A 28 -0.25 1.29 6.93
C ALA A 28 -0.46 0.04 7.80
N ARG A 29 -1.69 -0.23 8.26
CA ARG A 29 -2.02 -1.46 9.00
C ARG A 29 -1.76 -2.72 8.17
N ILE A 30 -2.08 -2.70 6.87
CA ILE A 30 -1.79 -3.80 5.95
C ILE A 30 -0.28 -4.02 5.80
N VAL A 31 0.49 -2.95 5.64
CA VAL A 31 1.95 -3.04 5.52
C VAL A 31 2.56 -3.62 6.80
N ILE A 32 2.17 -3.12 7.98
CA ILE A 32 2.70 -3.60 9.26
C ILE A 32 2.32 -5.08 9.48
N SER A 33 1.06 -5.44 9.25
CA SER A 33 0.60 -6.82 9.44
C SER A 33 1.30 -7.82 8.50
N SER A 34 1.66 -7.40 7.29
CA SER A 34 2.33 -8.24 6.29
C SER A 34 3.83 -8.42 6.53
N ASN A 35 4.48 -7.45 7.17
CA ASN A 35 5.95 -7.44 7.34
C ASN A 35 6.41 -7.79 8.76
N GLY A 36 5.50 -7.79 9.74
CA GLY A 36 5.85 -8.14 11.12
C GLY A 36 6.47 -6.97 11.90
N PRO A 37 6.98 -7.23 13.13
CA PRO A 37 7.60 -6.23 14.01
C PRO A 37 9.00 -5.84 13.54
N SER A 38 9.11 -5.30 12.33
CA SER A 38 10.38 -4.85 11.78
C SER A 38 10.19 -3.49 11.15
N ARG A 39 10.81 -2.46 11.73
CA ARG A 39 10.86 -1.13 11.11
C ARG A 39 11.45 -1.19 9.71
N HIS A 40 12.56 -1.89 9.51
CA HIS A 40 13.16 -2.04 8.19
C HIS A 40 12.22 -2.76 7.20
N GLY A 41 11.57 -3.85 7.63
CA GLY A 41 10.59 -4.55 6.80
C GLY A 41 9.40 -3.68 6.42
N CYS A 42 8.88 -2.89 7.37
CA CYS A 42 7.80 -1.93 7.12
C CYS A 42 8.23 -0.82 6.14
N ASP A 43 9.47 -0.33 6.23
CA ASP A 43 9.99 0.69 5.33
C ASP A 43 10.07 0.17 3.88
N VAL A 44 10.63 -1.03 3.68
CA VAL A 44 10.69 -1.69 2.36
C VAL A 44 9.27 -2.00 1.85
N GLY A 45 8.42 -2.56 2.71
CA GLY A 45 7.03 -2.88 2.39
C GLY A 45 6.22 -1.66 1.98
N ALA A 46 6.36 -0.54 2.69
CA ALA A 46 5.64 0.71 2.38
C ALA A 46 6.10 1.31 1.05
N MET A 47 7.39 1.28 0.74
CA MET A 47 7.91 1.71 -0.56
C MET A 47 7.34 0.87 -1.71
N ALA A 48 7.36 -0.46 -1.57
CA ALA A 48 6.80 -1.37 -2.57
C ALA A 48 5.29 -1.17 -2.75
N PHE A 49 4.55 -1.05 -1.65
CA PHE A 49 3.10 -0.81 -1.65
C PHE A 49 2.74 0.49 -2.38
N ARG A 50 3.45 1.58 -2.08
CA ARG A 50 3.24 2.89 -2.74
C ARG A 50 3.51 2.82 -4.24
N ASN A 51 4.55 2.10 -4.66
CA ASN A 51 4.85 1.91 -6.07
C ASN A 51 3.75 1.09 -6.77
N ALA A 52 3.23 0.06 -6.11
CA ALA A 52 2.10 -0.72 -6.63
C ALA A 52 0.84 0.14 -6.81
N LEU A 53 0.53 1.05 -5.88
CA LEU A 53 -0.59 1.99 -6.02
C LEU A 53 -0.42 2.90 -7.25
N LYS A 54 0.78 3.44 -7.49
CA LYS A 54 1.07 4.26 -8.67
C LYS A 54 0.88 3.48 -9.98
N LEU A 55 1.37 2.23 -10.02
CA LEU A 55 1.20 1.35 -11.18
C LEU A 55 -0.28 0.99 -11.42
N ARG A 56 -1.06 0.79 -10.35
CA ARG A 56 -2.50 0.54 -10.45
C ARG A 56 -3.25 1.75 -11.00
N ALA A 57 -2.94 2.95 -10.50
CA ALA A 57 -3.56 4.19 -11.00
C ALA A 57 -3.28 4.41 -12.50
N GLY A 58 -2.03 4.22 -12.94
CA GLY A 58 -1.67 4.30 -14.37
C GLY A 58 -2.38 3.27 -15.25
N ARG A 59 -2.55 2.03 -14.75
CA ARG A 59 -3.28 0.98 -15.47
C ARG A 59 -4.78 1.25 -15.58
N GLN A 60 -5.42 1.84 -14.57
CA GLN A 60 -6.85 2.20 -14.66
C GLN A 60 -7.09 3.26 -15.75
N LEU A 61 -6.18 4.23 -15.92
CA LEU A 61 -6.24 5.21 -17.01
C LEU A 61 -6.13 4.57 -18.41
N GLN A 62 -5.28 3.55 -18.58
CA GLN A 62 -5.18 2.82 -19.84
C GLN A 62 -6.41 1.94 -20.12
N SER A 63 -6.93 1.26 -19.09
CA SER A 63 -8.10 0.39 -19.23
C SER A 63 -9.36 1.17 -19.62
N HIS A 64 -9.54 2.40 -19.12
CA HIS A 64 -10.68 3.24 -19.52
C HIS A 64 -10.57 3.75 -20.96
N ARG A 65 -9.36 4.01 -21.47
CA ARG A 65 -9.16 4.43 -22.87
C ARG A 65 -9.33 3.29 -23.88
N ALA A 66 -9.04 2.05 -23.50
CA ALA A 66 -9.12 0.90 -24.40
C ALA A 66 -10.56 0.45 -24.72
N VAL A 67 -11.56 0.87 -23.91
CA VAL A 67 -12.98 0.50 -24.10
C VAL A 67 -13.71 1.44 -25.06
N SER A 68 -13.10 2.52 -25.54
CA SER A 68 -13.77 3.55 -26.35
C SER A 68 -13.44 3.53 -27.84
N LEU A 69 -12.96 2.42 -28.41
CA LEU A 69 -12.83 2.31 -29.88
C LEU A 69 -14.20 1.94 -30.47
N PRO A 70 -14.90 2.86 -31.16
CA PRO A 70 -16.08 2.50 -31.93
C PRO A 70 -15.62 1.58 -33.05
N LYS A 71 -16.08 0.32 -33.01
CA LYS A 71 -16.11 -0.49 -34.24
C LYS A 71 -17.20 0.11 -35.11
N ASN A 72 -16.82 0.73 -36.22
CA ASN A 72 -17.69 0.96 -37.37
C ASN A 72 -16.85 1.25 -38.62
N PRO A 73 -17.41 1.05 -39.82
CA PRO A 73 -18.75 0.54 -40.14
C PRO A 73 -18.78 -0.96 -40.53
#